data_AF-A0A7S1BN43-F1
#
_entry.id   AF-A0A7S1BN43-F1
#
_cell.length_a   1.000
_cell.length_b   1.000
_cell.length_c   1.000
_cell.angle_alpha   90.00
_cell.angle_beta   90.00
_cell.angle_gamma   90.00
#
_symmetry.space_group_name_H-M   'P 1'
#
loop_
_entity.id
_entity.type
_entity.pdbx_description
1 polymer ?
#
loop_
_entity_poly.entity_id
_entity_poly.type
_entity_poly.pdbx_seq_one_letter_code
_entity_poly.pdbx_strand_id
1 'polypeptide(L)'
;MMRVTSFLLLLVSIISRTSLVAASSSASSSSGDDGFVRLVAWMRRYGGRVDARMDVAEINGVRGIVALADIEDGAELLHCPWSLVIGSTGLHDQMQTKDMCRVVRELADEFGAGDASLWWPYLEHIQLPRLAAMWEPSASEELQGLSPSEDATRHLVWFAQTCGGKDDRGIDAEEMRSLVSFVLRASEVGMVPIYDLLNHHNGEKNAKLRLSDAGVQLVVVGGPVRQGQELYLSYGVKTASTMYRDYGFVEAWPCCWNWKDAASGDNFAFVMFPDGVAAINPTADFLRQLWNSKSAVRKPVAEFQASARRHMDSLPVEELVRFARAARTHLEGLPTTWREDGAILGQKKELLAQTPDANDAASRTAQDVISAIEYRSTFKKALESALISSETAARILMGQDL
;
A
#
# COMPACT_ATOMS: atom_id res chain seq x y z
N MET A 1 -37.40 -61.44 12.37
CA MET A 1 -37.26 -60.48 13.48
C MET A 1 -35.96 -59.70 13.28
N MET A 2 -36.06 -58.50 12.70
CA MET A 2 -34.93 -57.65 12.32
C MET A 2 -34.40 -56.88 13.54
N ARG A 3 -33.07 -56.85 13.69
CA ARG A 3 -32.36 -55.94 14.60
C ARG A 3 -31.99 -54.68 13.83
N VAL A 4 -32.47 -53.53 14.27
CA VAL A 4 -32.10 -52.20 13.78
C VAL A 4 -31.07 -51.63 14.74
N THR A 5 -29.84 -51.45 14.26
CA THR A 5 -28.79 -50.69 14.94
C THR A 5 -28.82 -49.25 14.43
N SER A 6 -29.19 -48.31 15.30
CA SER A 6 -29.17 -46.87 15.04
C SER A 6 -27.74 -46.34 15.09
N PHE A 7 -27.28 -45.75 13.99
CA PHE A 7 -26.09 -44.88 13.96
C PHE A 7 -26.52 -43.45 14.31
N LEU A 8 -25.90 -42.90 15.36
CA LEU A 8 -26.03 -41.50 15.77
C LEU A 8 -24.98 -40.68 14.98
N LEU A 9 -25.43 -39.87 14.02
CA LEU A 9 -24.58 -38.91 13.30
C LEU A 9 -24.42 -37.66 14.16
N LEU A 10 -23.21 -37.42 14.68
CA LEU A 10 -22.85 -36.19 15.37
C LEU A 10 -22.46 -35.15 14.30
N LEU A 11 -23.40 -34.26 13.97
CA LEU A 11 -23.16 -33.10 13.12
C LEU A 11 -22.47 -32.02 13.97
N VAL A 12 -21.14 -31.91 13.84
CA VAL A 12 -20.38 -30.76 14.37
C VAL A 12 -20.55 -29.61 13.38
N SER A 13 -21.51 -28.73 13.64
CA SER A 13 -21.57 -27.42 13.00
C SER A 13 -20.40 -26.57 13.49
N ILE A 14 -19.35 -26.47 12.68
CA ILE A 14 -18.36 -25.40 12.79
C ILE A 14 -19.06 -24.12 12.35
N ILE A 15 -19.65 -23.40 13.31
CA ILE A 15 -20.10 -22.02 13.11
C ILE A 15 -18.82 -21.18 12.97
N SER A 16 -18.41 -20.94 11.74
CA SER A 16 -17.51 -19.83 11.43
C SER A 16 -18.21 -18.55 11.90
N ARG A 17 -17.79 -18.02 13.05
CA ARG A 17 -18.13 -16.67 13.49
C ARG A 17 -17.45 -15.70 12.54
N THR A 18 -18.06 -15.44 11.39
CA THR A 18 -17.86 -14.17 10.71
C THR A 18 -18.50 -13.12 11.60
N SER A 19 -17.68 -12.41 12.36
CA SER A 19 -18.08 -11.15 12.98
C SER A 19 -18.42 -10.19 11.85
N LEU A 20 -19.68 -10.21 11.41
CA LEU A 20 -20.34 -9.07 10.78
C LEU A 20 -20.41 -8.00 11.86
N VAL A 21 -19.31 -7.26 12.02
CA VAL A 21 -19.37 -5.93 12.63
C VAL A 21 -20.19 -5.12 11.64
N ALA A 22 -21.49 -4.98 11.93
CA ALA A 22 -22.28 -3.92 11.34
C ALA A 22 -21.63 -2.61 11.78
N ALA A 23 -20.75 -2.07 10.93
CA ALA A 23 -20.21 -0.75 11.10
C ALA A 23 -21.40 0.21 10.98
N SER A 24 -21.95 0.56 12.13
CA SER A 24 -22.76 1.76 12.29
C SER A 24 -21.83 2.93 12.03
N SER A 25 -21.62 3.26 10.75
CA SER A 25 -21.05 4.54 10.35
C SER A 25 -22.05 5.62 10.72
N SER A 26 -21.96 6.09 11.96
CA SER A 26 -22.45 7.42 12.28
C SER A 26 -21.68 8.36 11.38
N ALA A 27 -22.30 8.77 10.27
CA ALA A 27 -21.84 9.86 9.45
C ALA A 27 -21.85 11.10 10.35
N SER A 28 -20.74 11.31 11.07
CA SER A 28 -20.45 12.59 11.69
C SER A 28 -20.54 13.60 10.56
N SER A 29 -21.46 14.56 10.71
CA SER A 29 -21.67 15.62 9.74
C SER A 29 -20.31 16.24 9.42
N SER A 30 -19.83 15.95 8.21
CA SER A 30 -18.61 16.48 7.65
C SER A 30 -18.67 17.99 7.76
N SER A 31 -17.95 18.58 8.72
CA SER A 31 -17.40 19.90 8.47
C SER A 31 -16.56 19.72 7.22
N GLY A 32 -17.10 20.14 6.07
CA GLY A 32 -16.46 19.93 4.78
C GLY A 32 -15.00 20.33 4.90
N ASP A 33 -14.10 19.52 4.33
CA ASP A 33 -12.69 19.87 4.27
C ASP A 33 -12.59 21.14 3.40
N ASP A 34 -12.69 22.32 4.05
CA ASP A 34 -12.59 23.63 3.40
C ASP A 34 -11.29 23.71 2.58
N GLY A 35 -10.28 22.93 2.97
CA GLY A 35 -9.06 22.73 2.21
C GLY A 35 -9.30 22.13 0.82
N PHE A 36 -9.98 21.00 0.73
CA PHE A 36 -10.26 20.37 -0.57
C PHE A 36 -11.08 21.28 -1.48
N VAL A 37 -12.06 22.01 -0.94
CA VAL A 37 -12.84 23.01 -1.70
C VAL A 37 -11.94 24.11 -2.28
N ARG A 38 -10.99 24.64 -1.48
CA ARG A 38 -10.00 25.62 -1.95
C ARG A 38 -9.09 25.04 -3.03
N LEU A 39 -8.63 23.80 -2.86
CA LEU A 39 -7.77 23.11 -3.83
C LEU A 39 -8.49 22.92 -5.18
N VAL A 40 -9.77 22.52 -5.15
CA VAL A 40 -10.60 22.39 -6.37
C VAL A 40 -10.80 23.74 -7.04
N ALA A 41 -11.08 24.80 -6.27
CA ALA A 41 -11.23 26.15 -6.81
C ALA A 41 -9.94 26.67 -7.46
N TRP A 42 -8.78 26.42 -6.83
CA TRP A 42 -7.47 26.71 -7.39
C TRP A 42 -7.23 25.96 -8.70
N MET A 43 -7.44 24.63 -8.72
CA MET A 43 -7.27 23.80 -9.91
C MET A 43 -8.11 24.34 -11.09
N ARG A 44 -9.38 24.69 -10.84
CA ARG A 44 -10.29 25.25 -11.87
C ARG A 44 -9.85 26.63 -12.36
N ARG A 45 -9.36 27.50 -11.47
CA ARG A 45 -8.86 28.84 -11.83
C ARG A 45 -7.73 28.78 -12.85
N TYR A 46 -6.90 27.73 -12.80
CA TYR A 46 -5.77 27.54 -13.69
C TYR A 46 -6.03 26.55 -14.82
N GLY A 47 -7.30 26.36 -15.21
CA GLY A 47 -7.70 25.58 -16.39
C GLY A 47 -7.86 24.08 -16.15
N GLY A 48 -7.74 23.63 -14.91
CA GLY A 48 -8.09 22.27 -14.51
C GLY A 48 -9.60 22.05 -14.41
N ARG A 49 -10.00 20.78 -14.34
CA ARG A 49 -11.39 20.35 -14.11
C ARG A 49 -11.40 19.27 -13.04
N VAL A 50 -12.38 19.30 -12.16
CA VAL A 50 -12.59 18.29 -11.12
C VAL A 50 -14.07 17.96 -11.10
N ASP A 51 -14.42 16.68 -11.15
CA ASP A 51 -15.81 16.21 -11.05
C ASP A 51 -16.40 16.65 -9.70
N ALA A 52 -17.58 17.28 -9.74
CA ALA A 52 -18.25 17.79 -8.54
C ALA A 52 -18.82 16.67 -7.65
N ARG A 53 -18.81 15.43 -8.13
CA ARG A 53 -19.22 14.24 -7.39
C ARG A 53 -18.07 13.61 -6.61
N MET A 54 -16.92 14.26 -6.50
CA MET A 54 -15.80 13.81 -5.66
C MET A 54 -15.67 14.70 -4.43
N ASP A 55 -15.32 14.11 -3.30
CA ASP A 55 -14.89 14.83 -2.10
C ASP A 55 -13.83 14.03 -1.34
N VAL A 56 -13.20 14.66 -0.35
CA VAL A 56 -12.33 13.98 0.59
C VAL A 56 -13.12 13.52 1.80
N ALA A 57 -12.89 12.28 2.23
CA ALA A 57 -13.41 11.75 3.49
C ALA A 57 -12.34 10.96 4.24
N GLU A 58 -12.53 10.79 5.55
CA GLU A 58 -11.74 9.87 6.34
C GLU A 58 -12.43 8.50 6.37
N ILE A 59 -11.77 7.49 5.83
CA ILE A 59 -12.24 6.10 5.78
C ILE A 59 -11.27 5.27 6.62
N ASN A 60 -11.76 4.69 7.71
CA ASN A 60 -10.96 3.86 8.63
C ASN A 60 -9.69 4.58 9.15
N GLY A 61 -9.76 5.88 9.42
CA GLY A 61 -8.62 6.66 9.89
C GLY A 61 -7.69 7.15 8.78
N VAL A 62 -8.02 6.90 7.50
CA VAL A 62 -7.21 7.29 6.36
C VAL A 62 -7.99 8.27 5.49
N ARG A 63 -7.38 9.40 5.19
CA ARG A 63 -7.92 10.40 4.25
C ARG A 63 -7.90 9.83 2.83
N GLY A 64 -9.00 9.90 2.10
CA GLY A 64 -9.13 9.42 0.73
C GLY A 64 -10.23 10.15 -0.04
N ILE A 65 -10.30 9.93 -1.35
CA ILE A 65 -11.33 10.54 -2.21
C ILE A 65 -12.52 9.59 -2.33
N VAL A 66 -13.73 10.11 -2.09
CA VAL A 66 -14.99 9.37 -2.18
C VAL A 66 -15.93 9.96 -3.22
N ALA A 67 -16.83 9.12 -3.74
CA ALA A 67 -17.90 9.53 -4.62
C ALA A 67 -19.10 10.06 -3.82
N LEU A 68 -19.51 11.32 -4.04
CA LEU A 68 -20.71 11.94 -3.47
C LEU A 68 -22.00 11.51 -4.17
N ALA A 69 -21.90 11.01 -5.39
CA ALA A 69 -23.00 10.46 -6.19
C ALA A 69 -22.45 9.33 -7.08
N ASP A 70 -23.33 8.55 -7.69
CA ASP A 70 -22.91 7.55 -8.68
C ASP A 70 -22.13 8.21 -9.84
N ILE A 71 -21.02 7.58 -10.24
CA ILE A 71 -20.12 8.00 -11.31
C ILE A 71 -20.02 6.87 -12.33
N GLU A 72 -20.24 7.20 -13.59
CA GLU A 72 -20.25 6.24 -14.69
C GLU A 72 -18.83 5.77 -15.05
N ASP A 73 -18.72 4.55 -15.59
CA ASP A 73 -17.46 4.05 -16.14
C ASP A 73 -16.94 4.96 -17.27
N GLY A 74 -15.65 5.25 -17.26
CA GLY A 74 -15.02 6.15 -18.22
C GLY A 74 -15.24 7.65 -17.98
N ALA A 75 -15.98 8.06 -16.95
CA ALA A 75 -16.13 9.46 -16.58
C ALA A 75 -14.76 10.11 -16.26
N GLU A 76 -14.58 11.37 -16.67
CA GLU A 76 -13.42 12.18 -16.29
C GLU A 76 -13.61 12.70 -14.87
N LEU A 77 -12.77 12.23 -13.95
CA LEU A 77 -12.74 12.62 -12.54
C LEU A 77 -11.93 13.92 -12.34
N LEU A 78 -10.82 14.04 -13.07
CA LEU A 78 -9.89 15.17 -12.99
C LEU A 78 -9.26 15.40 -14.35
N HIS A 79 -9.05 16.66 -14.70
CA HIS A 79 -8.11 17.09 -15.74
C HIS A 79 -7.15 18.13 -15.15
N CYS A 80 -5.86 17.80 -15.12
CA CYS A 80 -4.78 18.68 -14.69
C CYS A 80 -3.98 19.13 -15.92
N PRO A 81 -4.00 20.42 -16.31
CA PRO A 81 -3.16 20.91 -17.40
C PRO A 81 -1.68 20.76 -17.03
N TRP A 82 -0.82 20.60 -18.03
CA TRP A 82 0.63 20.45 -17.82
C TRP A 82 1.26 21.62 -17.04
N SER A 83 0.70 22.83 -17.14
CA SER A 83 1.16 24.00 -16.38
C SER A 83 0.99 23.88 -14.86
N LEU A 84 0.22 22.91 -14.37
CA LEU A 84 0.03 22.65 -12.94
C LEU A 84 0.76 21.40 -12.44
N VAL A 85 1.36 20.62 -13.34
CA VAL A 85 2.14 19.43 -12.98
C VAL A 85 3.55 19.88 -12.57
N ILE A 86 4.02 19.47 -11.39
CA ILE A 86 5.40 19.73 -10.97
C ILE A 86 6.27 18.58 -11.49
N GLY A 87 7.22 18.90 -12.37
CA GLY A 87 8.23 17.98 -12.89
C GLY A 87 8.14 17.67 -14.40
N SER A 88 6.98 17.86 -15.02
CA SER A 88 6.74 17.59 -16.44
C SER A 88 5.98 18.72 -17.12
N THR A 89 6.43 19.14 -18.31
CA THR A 89 5.78 20.22 -19.09
C THR A 89 4.95 19.73 -20.28
N GLY A 90 4.87 18.42 -20.51
CA GLY A 90 4.14 17.85 -21.64
C GLY A 90 4.20 16.34 -21.76
N LEU A 91 3.47 15.79 -22.74
CA LEU A 91 3.36 14.33 -22.96
C LEU A 91 4.70 13.65 -23.28
N HIS A 92 5.59 14.34 -23.99
CA HIS A 92 6.94 13.85 -24.31
C HIS A 92 7.94 14.09 -23.18
N ASP A 93 7.50 14.74 -22.10
CA ASP A 93 8.32 15.18 -21.00
C ASP A 93 8.10 14.33 -19.73
N GLN A 94 8.06 13.01 -19.88
CA GLN A 94 7.78 12.10 -18.78
C GLN A 94 9.03 11.89 -17.92
N MET A 95 8.85 11.72 -16.62
CA MET A 95 9.97 11.64 -15.66
C MET A 95 10.95 10.49 -15.96
N GLN A 96 10.50 9.42 -16.61
CA GLN A 96 11.37 8.31 -17.02
C GLN A 96 12.52 8.74 -17.94
N THR A 97 12.43 9.93 -18.54
CA THR A 97 13.43 10.49 -19.45
C THR A 97 14.25 11.63 -18.83
N LYS A 98 13.96 12.05 -17.60
CA LYS A 98 14.47 13.29 -17.01
C LYS A 98 15.18 13.12 -15.68
N ASP A 99 15.91 14.19 -15.34
CA ASP A 99 16.59 14.43 -14.08
C ASP A 99 15.59 14.55 -12.92
N MET A 100 15.32 13.43 -12.23
CA MET A 100 14.48 13.40 -11.02
C MET A 100 15.02 14.33 -9.92
N CYS A 101 16.32 14.60 -9.89
CA CYS A 101 16.91 15.56 -8.94
C CYS A 101 16.36 16.97 -9.17
N ARG A 102 16.12 17.35 -10.42
CA ARG A 102 15.52 18.64 -10.76
C ARG A 102 14.12 18.76 -10.14
N VAL A 103 13.29 17.73 -10.26
CA VAL A 103 11.91 17.74 -9.72
C VAL A 103 11.91 17.87 -8.21
N VAL A 104 12.78 17.14 -7.50
CA VAL A 104 12.90 17.25 -6.04
C VAL A 104 13.35 18.66 -5.63
N ARG A 105 14.30 19.28 -6.35
CA ARG A 105 14.73 20.65 -6.03
C ARG A 105 13.68 21.70 -6.37
N GLU A 106 13.03 21.61 -7.53
CA GLU A 106 11.90 22.47 -7.89
C GLU A 106 10.82 22.42 -6.81
N LEU A 107 10.46 21.22 -6.35
CA LEU A 107 9.47 21.05 -5.29
C LEU A 107 9.95 21.61 -3.93
N ALA A 108 11.25 21.55 -3.62
CA ALA A 108 11.81 22.18 -2.42
C ALA A 108 11.75 23.72 -2.49
N ASP A 109 12.07 24.29 -3.66
CA ASP A 109 11.94 25.73 -3.91
C ASP A 109 10.48 26.19 -3.74
N GLU A 110 9.51 25.41 -4.25
CA GLU A 110 8.09 25.71 -4.08
C GLU A 110 7.62 25.59 -2.63
N PHE A 111 8.14 24.64 -1.84
CA PHE A 111 7.88 24.58 -0.40
C PHE A 111 8.46 25.80 0.32
N GLY A 112 9.68 26.23 -0.01
CA GLY A 112 10.34 27.39 0.59
C GLY A 112 9.66 28.72 0.23
N ALA A 113 9.05 28.80 -0.95
CA ALA A 113 8.28 29.97 -1.38
C ALA A 113 6.98 30.16 -0.58
N GLY A 114 6.44 29.12 0.06
CA GLY A 114 5.23 29.21 0.87
C GLY A 114 4.06 29.81 0.09
N ASP A 115 3.33 30.76 0.67
CA ASP A 115 2.20 31.45 0.03
C ASP A 115 2.54 32.17 -1.30
N ALA A 116 3.82 32.40 -1.60
CA ALA A 116 4.25 32.97 -2.88
C ALA A 116 4.28 31.94 -4.01
N SER A 117 4.28 30.64 -3.71
CA SER A 117 4.23 29.57 -4.69
C SER A 117 2.87 29.51 -5.38
N LEU A 118 2.88 29.33 -6.70
CA LEU A 118 1.65 29.01 -7.47
C LEU A 118 0.98 27.74 -6.94
N TRP A 119 1.78 26.77 -6.48
CA TRP A 119 1.34 25.45 -6.03
C TRP A 119 1.07 25.39 -4.53
N TRP A 120 1.24 26.49 -3.78
CA TRP A 120 1.02 26.47 -2.34
C TRP A 120 -0.35 25.91 -1.92
N PRO A 121 -1.48 26.26 -2.58
CA PRO A 121 -2.77 25.66 -2.25
C PRO A 121 -2.81 24.15 -2.41
N TYR A 122 -1.90 23.55 -3.17
CA TYR A 122 -1.72 22.10 -3.25
C TYR A 122 -0.71 21.60 -2.21
N LEU A 123 0.46 22.23 -2.11
CA LEU A 123 1.54 21.79 -1.22
C LEU A 123 1.17 21.87 0.27
N GLU A 124 0.33 22.82 0.67
CA GLU A 124 -0.19 22.93 2.04
C GLU A 124 -1.08 21.72 2.43
N HIS A 125 -1.70 21.04 1.45
CA HIS A 125 -2.57 19.88 1.67
C HIS A 125 -1.81 18.57 1.79
N ILE A 126 -0.53 18.55 1.43
CA ILE A 126 0.29 17.34 1.50
C ILE A 126 0.67 17.08 2.96
N GLN A 127 -0.05 16.13 3.56
CA GLN A 127 0.34 15.50 4.80
C GLN A 127 1.31 14.36 4.50
N LEU A 128 2.49 14.40 5.12
CA LEU A 128 3.53 13.41 4.91
C LEU A 128 3.59 12.45 6.10
N PRO A 129 3.40 11.14 5.89
CA PRO A 129 3.79 10.16 6.89
C PRO A 129 5.30 10.19 7.10
N ARG A 130 5.74 9.77 8.29
CA ARG A 130 7.15 9.46 8.53
C ARG A 130 7.47 8.12 7.88
N LEU A 131 8.40 8.12 6.94
CA LEU A 131 8.87 6.90 6.29
C LEU A 131 9.99 6.25 7.08
N ALA A 132 10.22 4.96 6.82
CA ALA A 132 11.32 4.20 7.43
C ALA A 132 12.69 4.87 7.23
N ALA A 133 12.86 5.63 6.14
CA ALA A 133 14.06 6.42 5.88
C ALA A 133 14.35 7.51 6.93
N MET A 134 13.33 7.96 7.66
CA MET A 134 13.40 9.07 8.63
C MET A 134 13.32 8.60 10.08
N TRP A 135 13.25 7.28 10.30
CA TRP A 135 13.09 6.73 11.62
C TRP A 135 14.38 6.81 12.43
N GLU A 136 14.21 6.94 13.74
CA GLU A 136 15.30 6.74 14.68
C GLU A 136 15.77 5.26 14.66
N PRO A 137 17.03 4.98 15.05
CA PRO A 137 17.54 3.61 15.12
C PRO A 137 16.65 2.66 15.92
N SER A 138 16.05 3.13 17.02
CA SER A 138 15.17 2.33 17.88
C SER A 138 13.93 1.78 17.15
N ALA A 139 13.34 2.54 16.22
CA ALA A 139 12.22 2.06 15.43
C ALA A 139 12.68 1.11 14.30
N SER A 140 13.84 1.39 13.70
CA SER A 140 14.43 0.53 12.67
C SER A 140 14.86 -0.84 13.22
N GLU A 141 15.39 -0.89 14.44
CA GLU A 141 15.75 -2.13 15.15
C GLU A 141 14.53 -3.04 15.36
N GLU A 142 13.33 -2.47 15.51
CA GLU A 142 12.10 -3.24 15.65
C GLU A 142 11.73 -3.97 14.34
N LEU A 143 12.35 -3.69 13.19
CA LEU A 143 12.18 -4.53 12.01
C LEU A 143 12.85 -5.91 12.15
N GLN A 144 13.72 -6.12 13.15
CA GLN A 144 14.35 -7.42 13.46
C GLN A 144 15.07 -8.07 12.27
N GLY A 145 15.69 -7.25 11.40
CA GLY A 145 16.38 -7.72 10.20
C GLY A 145 15.45 -8.08 9.03
N LEU A 146 14.15 -7.85 9.15
CA LEU A 146 13.23 -7.97 8.03
C LEU A 146 13.40 -6.77 7.08
N SER A 147 13.34 -7.02 5.77
CA SER A 147 13.15 -5.94 4.80
C SER A 147 11.94 -5.10 5.21
N PRO A 148 11.99 -3.75 5.12
CA PRO A 148 12.99 -2.97 4.41
C PRO A 148 14.21 -2.51 5.24
N SER A 149 14.55 -3.11 6.39
CA SER A 149 15.60 -2.57 7.29
C SER A 149 16.93 -2.24 6.59
N GLU A 150 17.37 -3.09 5.65
CA GLU A 150 18.63 -2.92 4.91
C GLU A 150 18.57 -1.84 3.80
N ASP A 151 17.37 -1.45 3.38
CA ASP A 151 17.11 -0.62 2.21
C ASP A 151 16.20 0.58 2.54
N ALA A 152 15.94 0.83 3.83
CA ALA A 152 14.99 1.84 4.29
C ALA A 152 15.40 3.25 3.84
N THR A 153 16.70 3.53 3.78
CA THR A 153 17.28 4.85 3.47
C THR A 153 17.66 5.02 1.99
N ARG A 154 17.30 4.07 1.10
CA ARG A 154 17.78 4.06 -0.29
C ARG A 154 17.49 5.34 -1.07
N HIS A 155 16.37 6.00 -0.80
CA HIS A 155 15.98 7.22 -1.49
C HIS A 155 16.84 8.40 -1.04
N LEU A 156 17.21 8.44 0.24
CA LEU A 156 18.18 9.40 0.78
C LEU A 156 19.56 9.15 0.18
N VAL A 157 20.01 7.90 0.15
CA VAL A 157 21.30 7.49 -0.43
C VAL A 157 21.35 7.84 -1.92
N TRP A 158 20.30 7.51 -2.67
CA TRP A 158 20.17 7.86 -4.09
C TRP A 158 20.24 9.37 -4.31
N PHE A 159 19.48 10.14 -3.52
CA PHE A 159 19.46 11.60 -3.64
C PHE A 159 20.83 12.21 -3.34
N ALA A 160 21.48 11.81 -2.25
CA ALA A 160 22.83 12.28 -1.92
C ALA A 160 23.84 11.95 -3.02
N GLN A 161 23.87 10.70 -3.49
CA GLN A 161 24.86 10.22 -4.47
C GLN A 161 24.62 10.74 -5.88
N THR A 162 23.36 10.82 -6.32
CA THR A 162 23.00 11.13 -7.72
C THR A 162 22.75 12.61 -7.92
N CYS A 163 22.15 13.26 -6.92
CA CYS A 163 21.79 14.66 -6.99
C CYS A 163 22.86 15.57 -6.36
N GLY A 164 24.02 15.03 -5.95
CA GLY A 164 25.00 15.82 -5.20
C GLY A 164 24.39 16.44 -3.93
N GLY A 165 23.34 15.81 -3.40
CA GLY A 165 22.77 16.17 -2.12
C GLY A 165 23.80 15.93 -1.02
N LYS A 166 23.65 16.62 0.10
CA LYS A 166 24.41 16.28 1.30
C LYS A 166 23.97 14.89 1.80
N ASP A 167 24.78 14.29 2.66
CA ASP A 167 24.38 13.05 3.32
C ASP A 167 23.11 13.25 4.18
N ASP A 168 22.62 12.16 4.77
CA ASP A 168 21.42 12.14 5.63
C ASP A 168 21.44 13.19 6.76
N ARG A 169 22.62 13.67 7.15
CA ARG A 169 22.83 14.69 8.17
C ARG A 169 22.88 16.12 7.64
N GLY A 170 22.85 16.33 6.33
CA GLY A 170 22.99 17.65 5.72
C GLY A 170 21.85 18.10 4.80
N ILE A 171 20.92 17.21 4.44
CA ILE A 171 19.70 17.59 3.71
C ILE A 171 18.86 18.53 4.58
N ASP A 172 18.45 19.67 4.04
CA ASP A 172 17.60 20.60 4.79
C ASP A 172 16.15 20.11 4.89
N ALA A 173 15.35 20.79 5.71
CA ALA A 173 14.00 20.35 6.02
C ALA A 173 13.08 20.40 4.77
N GLU A 174 13.27 21.40 3.92
CA GLU A 174 12.52 21.62 2.68
C GLU A 174 12.89 20.57 1.62
N GLU A 175 14.18 20.29 1.42
CA GLU A 175 14.67 19.22 0.55
C GLU A 175 14.19 17.85 1.03
N MET A 176 14.27 17.57 2.34
CA MET A 176 13.75 16.32 2.91
C MET A 176 12.24 16.20 2.69
N ARG A 177 11.48 17.26 2.98
CA ARG A 177 10.03 17.31 2.76
C ARG A 177 9.70 17.07 1.29
N SER A 178 10.46 17.68 0.39
CA SER A 178 10.31 17.52 -1.05
C SER A 178 10.59 16.09 -1.50
N LEU A 179 11.72 15.51 -1.10
CA LEU A 179 12.09 14.14 -1.46
C LEU A 179 11.05 13.13 -0.98
N VAL A 180 10.58 13.27 0.26
CA VAL A 180 9.54 12.40 0.83
C VAL A 180 8.21 12.59 0.08
N SER A 181 7.82 13.83 -0.21
CA SER A 181 6.63 14.12 -1.03
C SER A 181 6.72 13.45 -2.40
N PHE A 182 7.86 13.59 -3.06
CA PHE A 182 8.12 13.01 -4.37
C PHE A 182 8.04 11.48 -4.35
N VAL A 183 8.71 10.82 -3.41
CA VAL A 183 8.65 9.35 -3.27
C VAL A 183 7.22 8.85 -3.06
N LEU A 184 6.44 9.58 -2.27
CA LEU A 184 5.10 9.17 -1.86
C LEU A 184 4.01 9.44 -2.89
N ARG A 185 4.11 10.57 -3.60
CA ARG A 185 2.98 11.16 -4.32
C ARG A 185 3.25 11.32 -5.82
N ALA A 186 4.51 11.28 -6.25
CA ALA A 186 4.81 11.46 -7.66
C ALA A 186 4.28 10.29 -8.50
N SER A 187 3.73 10.65 -9.66
CA SER A 187 3.36 9.74 -10.73
C SER A 187 4.51 9.58 -11.73
N GLU A 188 4.28 8.86 -12.83
CA GLU A 188 5.23 8.75 -13.94
C GLU A 188 5.50 10.10 -14.65
N VAL A 189 4.70 11.13 -14.37
CA VAL A 189 4.82 12.49 -14.91
C VAL A 189 5.00 13.56 -13.83
N GLY A 190 5.35 13.18 -12.61
CA GLY A 190 5.57 14.14 -11.51
C GLY A 190 4.39 14.28 -10.57
N MET A 191 4.37 15.39 -9.84
CA MET A 191 3.33 15.69 -8.87
C MET A 191 2.09 16.19 -9.60
N VAL A 192 1.00 15.43 -9.52
CA VAL A 192 -0.28 15.78 -10.13
C VAL A 192 -1.24 16.11 -8.99
N PRO A 193 -1.58 17.39 -8.77
CA PRO A 193 -2.46 17.77 -7.66
C PRO A 193 -3.81 17.06 -7.73
N ILE A 194 -4.39 16.75 -6.55
CA ILE A 194 -5.65 15.99 -6.35
C ILE A 194 -5.54 14.51 -6.70
N TYR A 195 -4.86 14.15 -7.79
CA TYR A 195 -4.63 12.76 -8.17
C TYR A 195 -3.95 11.96 -7.05
N ASP A 196 -2.98 12.58 -6.39
CA ASP A 196 -2.17 11.98 -5.33
C ASP A 196 -2.89 11.86 -3.98
N LEU A 197 -4.15 12.32 -3.89
CA LEU A 197 -5.04 12.12 -2.73
C LEU A 197 -5.81 10.80 -2.79
N LEU A 198 -5.82 10.11 -3.93
CA LEU A 198 -6.46 8.81 -4.06
C LEU A 198 -5.57 7.74 -3.41
N ASN A 199 -6.18 6.86 -2.61
CA ASN A 199 -5.45 5.78 -1.96
C ASN A 199 -5.15 4.63 -2.93
N HIS A 200 -4.21 3.79 -2.50
CA HIS A 200 -3.88 2.56 -3.20
C HIS A 200 -4.83 1.44 -2.79
N HIS A 201 -5.33 0.69 -3.77
CA HIS A 201 -5.89 -0.64 -3.51
C HIS A 201 -5.82 -1.53 -4.76
N ASN A 202 -5.10 -2.66 -4.69
CA ASN A 202 -4.94 -3.59 -5.81
C ASN A 202 -6.21 -4.39 -6.13
N GLY A 203 -7.04 -4.69 -5.13
CA GLY A 203 -8.32 -5.37 -5.31
C GLY A 203 -9.48 -4.44 -5.72
N GLU A 204 -9.37 -3.14 -5.44
CA GLU A 204 -10.47 -2.18 -5.57
C GLU A 204 -10.23 -1.00 -6.49
N LYS A 205 -9.09 -0.94 -7.18
CA LYS A 205 -8.80 0.07 -8.20
C LYS A 205 -9.97 0.28 -9.17
N ASN A 206 -10.45 1.51 -9.20
CA ASN A 206 -11.55 1.99 -10.04
C ASN A 206 -11.22 3.33 -10.71
N ALA A 207 -10.01 3.85 -10.55
CA ALA A 207 -9.51 5.05 -11.22
C ALA A 207 -8.19 4.77 -11.95
N LYS A 208 -7.89 5.57 -12.99
CA LYS A 208 -6.65 5.47 -13.76
C LYS A 208 -6.25 6.78 -14.42
N LEU A 209 -4.94 7.06 -14.45
CA LEU A 209 -4.38 8.15 -15.25
C LEU A 209 -4.38 7.86 -16.75
N ARG A 210 -4.67 8.90 -17.53
CA ARG A 210 -4.48 8.98 -18.98
C ARG A 210 -3.72 10.27 -19.28
N LEU A 211 -2.70 10.16 -20.11
CA LEU A 211 -1.90 11.29 -20.54
C LEU A 211 -2.33 11.73 -21.95
N SER A 212 -2.33 13.03 -22.19
CA SER A 212 -2.64 13.63 -23.50
C SER A 212 -1.81 14.89 -23.73
N ASP A 213 -1.85 15.44 -24.94
CA ASP A 213 -1.20 16.73 -25.23
C ASP A 213 -1.77 17.88 -24.39
N ALA A 214 -3.04 17.79 -23.96
CA ALA A 214 -3.71 18.81 -23.16
C ALA A 214 -3.35 18.76 -21.67
N GLY A 215 -2.90 17.61 -21.16
CA GLY A 215 -2.63 17.41 -19.75
C GLY A 215 -2.82 15.97 -19.29
N VAL A 216 -2.98 15.84 -17.98
CA VAL A 216 -3.19 14.59 -17.25
C VAL A 216 -4.67 14.45 -16.90
N GLN A 217 -5.28 13.33 -17.27
CA GLN A 217 -6.67 12.99 -16.96
C GLN A 217 -6.72 11.84 -15.97
N LEU A 218 -7.56 11.94 -14.95
CA LEU A 218 -7.98 10.81 -14.12
C LEU A 218 -9.37 10.39 -14.59
N VAL A 219 -9.55 9.10 -14.86
CA VAL A 219 -10.84 8.57 -15.31
C VAL A 219 -11.27 7.36 -14.49
N VAL A 220 -12.57 7.13 -14.40
CA VAL A 220 -13.13 5.89 -13.88
C VAL A 220 -12.81 4.73 -14.82
N VAL A 221 -12.44 3.58 -14.26
CA VAL A 221 -12.20 2.34 -15.00
C VAL A 221 -12.74 1.12 -14.24
N GLY A 222 -13.14 0.09 -14.98
CA GLY A 222 -13.54 -1.19 -14.38
C GLY A 222 -14.97 -1.21 -13.85
N GLY A 223 -15.82 -0.26 -14.29
CA GLY A 223 -17.24 -0.18 -13.94
C GLY A 223 -17.60 1.12 -13.21
N PRO A 224 -18.91 1.38 -13.02
CA PRO A 224 -19.37 2.56 -12.30
C PRO A 224 -18.95 2.54 -10.84
N VAL A 225 -18.71 3.72 -10.27
CA VAL A 225 -18.43 3.93 -8.84
C VAL A 225 -19.71 4.41 -8.18
N ARG A 226 -20.13 3.74 -7.11
CA ARG A 226 -21.36 4.09 -6.38
C ARG A 226 -21.11 5.21 -5.39
N GLN A 227 -22.15 5.98 -5.09
CA GLN A 227 -22.13 6.93 -3.99
C GLN A 227 -21.61 6.28 -2.69
N GLY A 228 -20.70 6.98 -2.01
CA GLY A 228 -20.05 6.55 -0.78
C GLY A 228 -18.85 5.63 -0.99
N GLN A 229 -18.58 5.15 -2.22
CA GLN A 229 -17.38 4.36 -2.50
C GLN A 229 -16.15 5.26 -2.63
N GLU A 230 -15.01 4.74 -2.17
CA GLU A 230 -13.71 5.37 -2.37
C GLU A 230 -13.21 5.16 -3.80
N LEU A 231 -12.45 6.13 -4.29
CA LEU A 231 -11.71 6.08 -5.54
C LEU A 231 -10.28 5.61 -5.27
N TYR A 232 -9.93 4.46 -5.85
CA TYR A 232 -8.64 3.80 -5.66
C TYR A 232 -7.81 3.76 -6.94
N LEU A 233 -6.49 3.90 -6.76
CA LEU A 233 -5.46 3.74 -7.77
C LEU A 233 -4.58 2.52 -7.51
N SER A 234 -3.73 2.18 -8.47
CA SER A 234 -2.59 1.29 -8.25
C SER A 234 -1.28 2.06 -8.28
N TYR A 235 -0.44 1.88 -7.26
CA TYR A 235 0.92 2.43 -7.19
C TYR A 235 1.94 1.51 -7.91
N GLY A 236 1.45 0.56 -8.70
CA GLY A 236 2.26 -0.40 -9.43
C GLY A 236 2.45 -1.72 -8.70
N VAL A 237 3.30 -2.58 -9.29
CA VAL A 237 3.64 -3.91 -8.74
C VAL A 237 4.75 -3.75 -7.74
N LYS A 238 4.41 -3.78 -6.47
CA LYS A 238 5.36 -3.60 -5.37
C LYS A 238 5.16 -4.71 -4.34
N THR A 239 6.26 -5.16 -3.76
CA THR A 239 6.22 -6.02 -2.58
C THR A 239 5.74 -5.19 -1.39
N ALA A 240 5.20 -5.83 -0.36
CA ALA A 240 4.79 -5.20 0.88
C ALA A 240 5.97 -4.48 1.56
N SER A 241 7.18 -5.03 1.49
CA SER A 241 8.40 -4.34 1.94
C SER A 241 8.65 -3.04 1.18
N THR A 242 8.40 -3.04 -0.14
CA THR A 242 8.52 -1.84 -0.97
C THR A 242 7.40 -0.84 -0.71
N MET A 243 6.16 -1.32 -0.56
CA MET A 243 5.02 -0.49 -0.21
C MET A 243 5.23 0.19 1.14
N TYR A 244 5.69 -0.57 2.12
CA TYR A 244 5.91 -0.08 3.46
C TYR A 244 7.06 0.93 3.54
N ARG A 245 8.18 0.66 2.88
CA ARG A 245 9.30 1.60 2.77
C ARG A 245 8.90 2.90 2.08
N ASP A 246 8.27 2.78 0.90
CA ASP A 246 8.01 3.93 0.03
C ASP A 246 6.77 4.71 0.46
N TYR A 247 5.79 4.06 1.11
CA TYR A 247 4.47 4.66 1.42
C TYR A 247 4.03 4.56 2.89
N GLY A 248 4.75 3.85 3.74
CA GLY A 248 4.42 3.73 5.17
C GLY A 248 3.23 2.81 5.47
N PHE A 249 2.78 1.98 4.52
CA PHE A 249 1.70 1.01 4.75
C PHE A 249 1.92 -0.32 4.02
N VAL A 250 1.20 -1.35 4.44
CA VAL A 250 1.13 -2.65 3.77
C VAL A 250 -0.21 -2.75 3.06
N GLU A 251 -0.20 -3.13 1.78
CA GLU A 251 -1.42 -3.36 1.00
C GLU A 251 -2.30 -4.41 1.70
N ALA A 252 -3.60 -4.14 1.78
CA ALA A 252 -4.55 -5.09 2.35
C ALA A 252 -4.54 -6.39 1.55
N TRP A 253 -5.05 -6.37 0.31
CA TRP A 253 -5.15 -7.56 -0.55
C TRP A 253 -5.26 -7.20 -2.04
N PRO A 254 -4.73 -8.04 -2.93
CA PRO A 254 -3.71 -9.07 -2.70
C PRO A 254 -2.38 -8.45 -2.26
N CYS A 255 -1.62 -9.14 -1.41
CA CYS A 255 -0.38 -8.62 -0.83
C CYS A 255 0.82 -9.48 -1.23
N CYS A 256 1.80 -8.89 -1.89
CA CYS A 256 3.00 -9.58 -2.40
C CYS A 256 4.15 -9.45 -1.39
N TRP A 257 4.69 -10.57 -0.92
CA TRP A 257 5.79 -10.61 0.03
C TRP A 257 7.01 -11.27 -0.60
N ASN A 258 8.18 -10.91 -0.10
CA ASN A 258 9.42 -11.58 -0.44
C ASN A 258 10.39 -11.56 0.73
N TRP A 259 11.30 -12.52 0.75
CA TRP A 259 12.46 -12.51 1.64
C TRP A 259 13.61 -13.28 0.99
N LYS A 260 14.83 -13.01 1.48
CA LYS A 260 16.01 -13.78 1.10
C LYS A 260 16.34 -14.75 2.22
N ASP A 261 16.39 -16.04 1.92
CA ASP A 261 16.75 -17.06 2.89
C ASP A 261 18.25 -16.98 3.21
N ALA A 262 18.58 -16.85 4.49
CA ALA A 262 19.95 -16.65 4.92
C ALA A 262 20.85 -17.88 4.71
N ALA A 263 20.28 -19.09 4.76
CA ALA A 263 21.03 -20.34 4.66
C ALA A 263 21.37 -20.70 3.21
N SER A 264 20.42 -20.55 2.30
CA SER A 264 20.57 -20.89 0.88
C SER A 264 20.97 -19.71 0.01
N GLY A 265 20.67 -18.48 0.43
CA GLY A 265 20.78 -17.27 -0.38
C GLY A 265 19.66 -17.11 -1.41
N ASP A 266 18.69 -18.02 -1.44
CA ASP A 266 17.55 -17.99 -2.35
C ASP A 266 16.61 -16.82 -2.04
N ASN A 267 15.98 -16.27 -3.07
CA ASN A 267 14.90 -15.31 -2.91
C ASN A 267 13.55 -16.03 -3.03
N PHE A 268 12.77 -16.01 -1.97
CA PHE A 268 11.40 -16.52 -1.97
C PHE A 268 10.42 -15.35 -2.10
N ALA A 269 9.34 -15.60 -2.83
CA ALA A 269 8.24 -14.65 -2.95
C ALA A 269 6.90 -15.37 -2.81
N PHE A 270 5.88 -14.67 -2.35
CA PHE A 270 4.53 -15.22 -2.27
C PHE A 270 3.49 -14.12 -2.31
N VAL A 271 2.30 -14.43 -2.83
CA VAL A 271 1.15 -13.52 -2.79
C VAL A 271 0.10 -14.09 -1.88
N MET A 272 -0.32 -13.32 -0.90
CA MET A 272 -1.38 -13.69 0.03
C MET A 272 -2.73 -13.10 -0.39
N PHE A 273 -3.80 -13.87 -0.12
CA PHE A 273 -5.19 -13.52 -0.38
C PHE A 273 -6.06 -13.58 0.89
N PRO A 274 -7.26 -12.94 0.91
CA PRO A 274 -8.10 -12.85 2.10
C PRO A 274 -8.53 -14.17 2.73
N ASP A 275 -8.63 -15.25 1.93
CA ASP A 275 -9.04 -16.59 2.39
C ASP A 275 -7.86 -17.43 2.91
N GLY A 276 -6.67 -16.81 3.07
CA GLY A 276 -5.46 -17.49 3.52
C GLY A 276 -4.75 -18.28 2.43
N VAL A 277 -5.26 -18.30 1.20
CA VAL A 277 -4.54 -18.90 0.06
C VAL A 277 -3.29 -18.09 -0.21
N ALA A 278 -2.19 -18.80 -0.47
CA ALA A 278 -0.95 -18.23 -0.98
C ALA A 278 -0.69 -18.71 -2.41
N ALA A 279 -0.10 -17.86 -3.25
CA ALA A 279 0.62 -18.29 -4.43
C ALA A 279 2.12 -18.16 -4.14
N ILE A 280 2.83 -19.27 -3.92
CA ILE A 280 4.28 -19.25 -3.67
C ILE A 280 5.06 -19.17 -4.98
N ASN A 281 6.18 -18.46 -4.99
CA ASN A 281 7.03 -18.21 -6.15
C ASN A 281 6.22 -17.92 -7.43
N PRO A 282 5.28 -16.95 -7.39
CA PRO A 282 4.40 -16.68 -8.51
C PRO A 282 5.22 -16.31 -9.76
N THR A 283 4.78 -16.80 -10.92
CA THR A 283 5.44 -16.47 -12.19
C THR A 283 5.29 -14.98 -12.52
N ALA A 284 6.20 -14.46 -13.36
CA ALA A 284 6.09 -13.09 -13.85
C ALA A 284 4.75 -12.81 -14.54
N ASP A 285 4.17 -13.80 -15.21
CA ASP A 285 2.86 -13.66 -15.84
C ASP A 285 1.70 -13.74 -14.85
N PHE A 286 1.81 -14.51 -13.76
CA PHE A 286 0.86 -14.45 -12.66
C PHE A 286 0.83 -13.03 -12.07
N LEU A 287 2.00 -12.48 -11.73
CA LEU A 287 2.10 -11.11 -11.23
C LEU A 287 1.57 -10.12 -12.28
N ARG A 288 1.99 -10.23 -13.54
CA ARG A 288 1.51 -9.36 -14.61
C ARG A 288 -0.02 -9.35 -14.70
N GLN A 289 -0.68 -10.51 -14.58
CA GLN A 289 -2.14 -10.60 -14.60
C GLN A 289 -2.79 -9.98 -13.37
N LEU A 290 -2.22 -10.20 -12.19
CA LEU A 290 -2.71 -9.65 -10.93
C LEU A 290 -2.69 -8.12 -10.91
N TRP A 291 -1.66 -7.52 -11.49
CA TRP A 291 -1.47 -6.08 -11.53
C TRP A 291 -1.65 -5.46 -12.92
N ASN A 292 -2.23 -6.17 -13.90
CA ASN A 292 -2.33 -5.63 -15.26
C ASN A 292 -3.21 -4.36 -15.29
N SER A 293 -2.57 -3.20 -15.18
CA SER A 293 -3.22 -1.89 -15.22
C SER A 293 -3.80 -1.57 -16.60
N LYS A 294 -3.44 -2.34 -17.64
CA LYS A 294 -3.94 -2.16 -19.00
C LYS A 294 -5.28 -2.86 -19.23
N SER A 295 -5.65 -3.84 -18.40
CA SER A 295 -7.00 -4.42 -18.48
C SER A 295 -8.01 -3.38 -18.03
N ALA A 296 -8.94 -3.02 -18.92
CA ALA A 296 -10.09 -2.20 -18.57
C ALA A 296 -11.05 -2.93 -17.61
N VAL A 297 -10.95 -4.26 -17.56
CA VAL A 297 -11.82 -5.11 -16.72
C VAL A 297 -11.13 -5.39 -15.39
N ARG A 298 -11.76 -4.94 -14.31
CA ARG A 298 -11.43 -5.32 -12.93
C ARG A 298 -11.80 -6.79 -12.73
N LYS A 299 -10.82 -7.62 -12.37
CA LYS A 299 -11.08 -8.99 -11.93
C LYS A 299 -11.42 -8.99 -10.44
N PRO A 300 -12.48 -9.67 -10.00
CA PRO A 300 -12.76 -9.87 -8.58
C PRO A 300 -11.60 -10.61 -7.89
N VAL A 301 -11.36 -10.31 -6.61
CA VAL A 301 -10.33 -11.00 -5.79
C VAL A 301 -10.52 -12.53 -5.81
N ALA A 302 -11.76 -13.01 -5.87
CA ALA A 302 -12.11 -14.43 -5.99
C ALA A 302 -11.50 -15.12 -7.23
N GLU A 303 -11.39 -14.43 -8.37
CA GLU A 303 -10.77 -15.01 -9.57
C GLU A 303 -9.26 -15.19 -9.38
N PHE A 304 -8.62 -14.26 -8.68
CA PHE A 304 -7.19 -14.35 -8.36
C PHE A 304 -6.92 -15.44 -7.34
N GLN A 305 -7.80 -15.62 -6.34
CA GLN A 305 -7.74 -16.75 -5.41
C GLN A 305 -7.85 -18.09 -6.14
N ALA A 306 -8.79 -18.22 -7.09
CA ALA A 306 -8.90 -19.43 -7.91
C ALA A 306 -7.65 -19.66 -8.76
N SER A 307 -7.01 -18.59 -9.24
CA SER A 307 -5.76 -18.66 -10.00
C SER A 307 -4.58 -19.06 -9.13
N ALA A 308 -4.52 -18.55 -7.89
CA ALA A 308 -3.51 -18.92 -6.91
C ALA A 308 -3.60 -20.41 -6.54
N ARG A 309 -4.81 -20.95 -6.34
CA ARG A 309 -5.01 -22.38 -6.09
C ARG A 309 -4.50 -23.24 -7.24
N ARG A 310 -4.90 -22.93 -8.48
CA ARG A 310 -4.40 -23.63 -9.68
C ARG A 310 -2.88 -23.54 -9.81
N HIS A 311 -2.29 -22.39 -9.48
CA HIS A 311 -0.83 -22.23 -9.45
C HIS A 311 -0.20 -23.18 -8.44
N MET A 312 -0.70 -23.21 -7.19
CA MET A 312 -0.22 -24.12 -6.15
C MET A 312 -0.36 -25.59 -6.54
N ASP A 313 -1.48 -25.99 -7.13
CA ASP A 313 -1.73 -27.37 -7.60
C ASP A 313 -0.77 -27.80 -8.72
N SER A 314 -0.19 -26.83 -9.44
CA SER A 314 0.75 -27.09 -10.53
C SER A 314 2.23 -27.14 -10.10
N LEU A 315 2.54 -26.75 -8.86
CA LEU A 315 3.91 -26.73 -8.37
C LEU A 315 4.42 -28.14 -8.05
N PRO A 316 5.69 -28.44 -8.35
CA PRO A 316 6.32 -29.68 -7.89
C PRO A 316 6.30 -29.78 -6.36
N VAL A 317 6.12 -30.99 -5.83
CA VAL A 317 6.12 -31.25 -4.38
C VAL A 317 7.44 -30.79 -3.75
N GLU A 318 8.56 -30.96 -4.45
CA GLU A 318 9.88 -30.53 -4.00
C GLU A 318 9.96 -29.01 -3.80
N GLU A 319 9.28 -28.24 -4.64
CA GLU A 319 9.23 -26.78 -4.52
C GLU A 319 8.39 -26.35 -3.31
N LEU A 320 7.22 -26.96 -3.13
CA LEU A 320 6.35 -26.71 -1.96
C LEU A 320 7.08 -27.04 -0.65
N VAL A 321 7.76 -28.19 -0.59
CA VAL A 321 8.54 -28.61 0.58
C VAL A 321 9.76 -27.71 0.81
N ARG A 322 10.45 -27.28 -0.26
CA ARG A 322 11.58 -26.34 -0.16
C ARG A 322 11.13 -25.00 0.43
N PHE A 323 10.04 -24.42 -0.10
CA PHE A 323 9.46 -23.19 0.43
C PHE A 323 9.05 -23.35 1.90
N ALA A 324 8.31 -24.41 2.23
CA ALA A 324 7.83 -24.66 3.59
C ALA A 324 9.00 -24.76 4.59
N ARG A 325 10.07 -25.48 4.23
CA ARG A 325 11.27 -25.57 5.06
C ARG A 325 11.92 -24.20 5.28
N ALA A 326 12.13 -23.43 4.21
CA ALA A 326 12.75 -22.11 4.30
C ALA A 326 11.89 -21.14 5.13
N ALA A 327 10.57 -21.12 4.91
CA ALA A 327 9.64 -20.29 5.67
C ALA A 327 9.65 -20.64 7.17
N ARG A 328 9.67 -21.93 7.51
CA ARG A 328 9.75 -22.40 8.89
C ARG A 328 11.06 -21.96 9.55
N THR A 329 12.20 -22.25 8.92
CA THR A 329 13.52 -21.84 9.42
C THR A 329 13.59 -20.33 9.62
N HIS A 330 13.03 -19.55 8.69
CA HIS A 330 13.01 -18.10 8.79
C HIS A 330 12.16 -17.63 9.99
N LEU A 331 10.94 -18.16 10.16
CA LEU A 331 10.07 -17.83 11.30
C LEU A 331 10.69 -18.21 12.64
N GLU A 332 11.32 -19.38 12.74
CA GLU A 332 12.00 -19.87 13.95
C GLU A 332 13.25 -19.05 14.29
N GLY A 333 13.88 -18.43 13.30
CA GLY A 333 15.04 -17.56 13.48
C GLY A 333 14.70 -16.13 13.93
N LEU A 334 13.42 -15.72 13.90
CA LEU A 334 13.01 -14.37 14.29
C LEU A 334 12.91 -14.24 15.82
N PRO A 335 13.27 -13.09 16.42
CA PRO A 335 13.26 -12.90 17.87
C PRO A 335 11.90 -13.05 18.57
N THR A 336 10.81 -12.94 17.81
CA THR A 336 9.43 -12.96 18.31
C THR A 336 8.52 -13.57 17.26
N THR A 337 7.46 -14.23 17.71
CA THR A 337 6.33 -14.67 16.88
C THR A 337 5.36 -13.52 16.63
N TRP A 338 4.49 -13.66 15.62
CA TRP A 338 3.46 -12.63 15.36
C TRP A 338 2.46 -12.47 16.52
N ARG A 339 2.27 -13.52 17.34
CA ARG A 339 1.38 -13.50 18.51
C ARG A 339 2.00 -12.67 19.64
N GLU A 340 3.29 -12.87 19.90
CA GLU A 340 4.05 -12.04 20.84
C GLU A 340 4.08 -10.59 20.37
N ASP A 341 4.28 -10.35 19.08
CA ASP A 341 4.21 -9.00 18.50
C ASP A 341 2.84 -8.36 18.73
N GLY A 342 1.75 -9.12 18.64
CA GLY A 342 0.40 -8.62 18.96
C GLY A 342 0.28 -8.14 20.42
N ALA A 343 0.90 -8.86 21.36
CA ALA A 343 0.93 -8.45 22.77
C ALA A 343 1.80 -7.20 22.99
N ILE A 344 2.99 -7.17 22.39
CA ILE A 344 3.90 -6.00 22.45
C ILE A 344 3.20 -4.77 21.85
N LEU A 345 2.58 -4.92 20.69
CA LEU A 345 1.84 -3.86 20.01
C LEU A 345 0.73 -3.28 20.89
N GLY A 346 -0.04 -4.14 21.57
CA GLY A 346 -1.06 -3.71 22.52
C GLY A 346 -0.49 -2.83 23.64
N GLN A 347 0.61 -3.25 24.25
CA GLN A 347 1.30 -2.48 25.30
C GLN A 347 1.83 -1.14 24.78
N LYS A 348 2.46 -1.11 23.59
CA LYS A 348 3.01 0.13 23.01
C LYS A 348 1.90 1.12 22.68
N LYS A 349 0.77 0.65 22.13
CA LYS A 349 -0.41 1.50 21.85
C LYS A 349 -1.02 2.07 23.12
N GLU A 350 -1.11 1.27 24.18
CA GLU A 350 -1.60 1.75 25.47
C GLU A 350 -0.68 2.84 26.07
N LEU A 351 0.63 2.64 26.00
CA LEU A 351 1.61 3.65 26.44
C LEU A 351 1.51 4.94 25.62
N LEU A 352 1.39 4.85 24.29
CA LEU A 352 1.23 6.02 23.43
C LEU A 352 -0.07 6.78 23.74
N ALA A 353 -1.16 6.07 24.04
CA ALA A 353 -2.44 6.69 24.40
C ALA A 353 -2.40 7.44 25.75
N GLN A 354 -1.40 7.18 26.59
CA GLN A 354 -1.17 7.89 27.86
C GLN A 354 -0.31 9.14 27.68
N THR A 355 0.31 9.35 26.52
CA THR A 355 1.14 10.53 26.24
C THR A 355 0.25 11.72 25.83
N PRO A 356 0.37 12.87 26.51
CA PRO A 356 -0.57 13.99 26.31
C PRO A 356 -0.36 14.77 25.01
N ASP A 357 0.81 14.69 24.36
CA ASP A 357 1.11 15.43 23.14
C ASP A 357 1.55 14.48 22.00
N ALA A 358 0.65 14.20 21.07
CA ALA A 358 0.93 13.37 19.90
C ALA A 358 2.00 13.97 18.97
N ASN A 359 2.30 15.26 19.10
CA ASN A 359 3.28 15.98 18.29
C ASN A 359 4.64 16.11 18.96
N ASP A 360 4.86 15.57 20.16
CA ASP A 360 6.20 15.55 20.73
C ASP A 360 7.10 14.52 20.01
N ALA A 361 8.42 14.69 20.13
CA ALA A 361 9.38 13.81 19.45
C ALA A 361 9.26 12.36 19.93
N ALA A 362 8.96 12.15 21.22
CA ALA A 362 8.84 10.83 21.82
C ALA A 362 7.64 10.05 21.27
N SER A 363 6.50 10.72 21.09
CA SER A 363 5.27 10.17 20.51
C SER A 363 5.47 9.78 19.06
N ARG A 364 6.18 10.60 18.28
CA ARG A 364 6.55 10.25 16.90
C ARG A 364 7.44 9.01 16.84
N THR A 365 8.48 8.93 17.68
CA THR A 365 9.32 7.73 17.76
C THR A 365 8.52 6.51 18.20
N ALA A 366 7.59 6.66 19.14
CA ALA A 366 6.71 5.58 19.58
C ALA A 366 5.75 5.11 18.46
N GLN A 367 5.23 6.03 17.64
CA GLN A 367 4.44 5.71 16.44
C GLN A 367 5.27 4.95 15.41
N ASP A 368 6.51 5.37 15.15
CA ASP A 368 7.43 4.68 14.23
C ASP A 368 7.71 3.23 14.73
N VAL A 369 7.95 3.05 16.03
CA VAL A 369 8.10 1.73 16.68
C VAL A 369 6.84 0.87 16.51
N ILE A 370 5.66 1.44 16.79
CA ILE A 370 4.37 0.75 16.61
C ILE A 370 4.21 0.28 15.17
N SER A 371 4.49 1.16 14.21
CA SER A 371 4.41 0.86 12.78
C SER A 371 5.33 -0.30 12.41
N ALA A 372 6.60 -0.28 12.85
CA ALA A 372 7.56 -1.36 12.61
C ALA A 372 7.09 -2.72 13.16
N ILE A 373 6.48 -2.73 14.35
CA ILE A 373 5.92 -3.94 14.98
C ILE A 373 4.68 -4.43 14.20
N GLU A 374 3.81 -3.53 13.74
CA GLU A 374 2.67 -3.88 12.89
C GLU A 374 3.11 -4.54 11.59
N TYR A 375 4.11 -3.95 10.93
CA TYR A 375 4.69 -4.50 9.72
C TYR A 375 5.25 -5.91 9.92
N ARG A 376 6.13 -6.11 10.92
CA ARG A 376 6.74 -7.43 11.15
C ARG A 376 5.72 -8.47 11.59
N SER A 377 4.73 -8.09 12.40
CA SER A 377 3.64 -8.99 12.81
C SER A 377 2.84 -9.46 11.59
N THR A 378 2.52 -8.52 10.69
CA THR A 378 1.81 -8.79 9.44
C THR A 378 2.61 -9.71 8.52
N PHE A 379 3.92 -9.45 8.34
CA PHE A 379 4.82 -10.31 7.58
C PHE A 379 4.85 -11.74 8.15
N LYS A 380 5.09 -11.89 9.46
CA LYS A 380 5.19 -13.20 10.13
C LYS A 380 3.89 -13.99 10.00
N LYS A 381 2.74 -13.34 10.18
CA LYS A 381 1.42 -13.96 10.01
C LYS A 381 1.16 -14.39 8.56
N ALA A 382 1.54 -13.55 7.59
CA ALA A 382 1.46 -13.87 6.17
C ALA A 382 2.33 -15.07 5.81
N LEU A 383 3.57 -15.11 6.31
CA LEU A 383 4.52 -16.20 6.07
C LEU A 383 4.07 -17.52 6.73
N GLU A 384 3.54 -17.49 7.96
CA GLU A 384 2.97 -18.67 8.62
C GLU A 384 1.78 -19.22 7.82
N SER A 385 0.92 -18.33 7.28
CA SER A 385 -0.20 -18.74 6.44
C SER A 385 0.26 -19.38 5.12
N ALA A 386 1.26 -18.80 4.46
CA ALA A 386 1.85 -19.37 3.24
C ALA A 386 2.55 -20.71 3.48
N LEU A 387 3.22 -20.86 4.63
CA LEU A 387 3.80 -22.12 5.10
C LEU A 387 2.71 -23.20 5.20
N ILE A 388 1.63 -22.94 5.93
CA ILE A 388 0.51 -23.87 6.10
C ILE A 388 -0.11 -24.24 4.75
N SER A 389 -0.31 -23.25 3.88
CA SER A 389 -0.84 -23.47 2.52
C SER A 389 0.07 -24.40 1.70
N SER A 390 1.38 -24.22 1.80
CA SER A 390 2.37 -25.03 1.06
C SER A 390 2.44 -26.46 1.58
N GLU A 391 2.43 -26.65 2.90
CA GLU A 391 2.42 -27.98 3.51
C GLU A 391 1.14 -28.76 3.17
N THR A 392 0.00 -28.08 3.21
CA THR A 392 -1.30 -28.66 2.85
C THR A 392 -1.30 -29.14 1.40
N ALA A 393 -0.86 -28.28 0.46
CA ALA A 393 -0.76 -28.65 -0.95
C ALA A 393 0.20 -29.83 -1.16
N ALA A 394 1.36 -29.84 -0.50
CA ALA A 394 2.32 -30.93 -0.61
C ALA A 394 1.74 -32.28 -0.14
N ARG A 395 1.01 -32.31 0.99
CA ARG A 395 0.36 -33.52 1.51
C ARG A 395 -0.68 -34.07 0.52
N ILE A 396 -1.52 -33.20 -0.03
CA ILE A 396 -2.53 -33.56 -1.03
C ILE A 396 -1.86 -34.20 -2.25
N LEU A 397 -0.80 -33.58 -2.79
CA LEU A 397 -0.08 -34.08 -3.96
C LEU A 397 0.66 -35.42 -3.68
N MET A 398 1.05 -35.67 -2.44
CA MET A 398 1.63 -36.95 -2.01
C MET A 398 0.58 -38.04 -1.73
N GLY A 399 -0.71 -37.75 -1.87
CA GLY A 399 -1.79 -38.69 -1.55
C GLY A 399 -1.90 -39.01 -0.06
N GLN A 400 -1.46 -38.09 0.81
CA GLN A 400 -1.64 -38.21 2.26
C GLN A 400 -3.01 -37.63 2.63
N ASP A 401 -3.83 -38.42 3.35
CA ASP A 401 -5.11 -37.94 3.88
C ASP A 401 -4.89 -36.74 4.83
N LEU A 402 -5.76 -35.72 4.71
CA LEU A 402 -5.67 -34.44 5.43
C LEU A 402 -5.96 -34.55 6.93
#